data_AF-A0A2M8ENX4-F1
#
_entry.id   AF-A0A2M8ENX4-F1
#
_cell.length_a   1.000
_cell.length_b   1.000
_cell.length_c   1.000
_cell.angle_alpha   90.00
_cell.angle_beta   90.00
_cell.angle_gamma   90.00
#
_symmetry.space_group_name_H-M   'P 1'
#
loop_
_entity.id
_entity.type
_entity.pdbx_description
1 polymer ?
#
loop_
_entity_poly.entity_id
_entity_poly.type
_entity_poly.pdbx_seq_one_letter_code
_entity_poly.pdbx_strand_id
1 'polypeptide(L)'
;MNRTSLYFVSIVILISLTSVFIFLVGDPEKSSISSDDQVLTVTGLIRESQNIEIQTLGSFLYRVEPSGGVLTEPLQLTFDLTGAQDRDFDVAIYWYDEEVLMWEIVSAPVDQAQESISIQRYELGLFSVREYVDINAPDFISTYDELLQMAPSDTVGYRIGVGFLSDDGSAVKVPGTTQTGGCGGVVLNGNTIEKSQLKDSARIFVNDVETEVDFIFVGLWFVNGNGGCVDELILEPTGM
;
A
#
# COMPACT_ATOMS: atom_id res chain seq x y z
N MET A 1 19.36 58.12 18.40
CA MET A 1 19.12 56.65 18.47
C MET A 1 20.04 55.97 17.48
N ASN A 2 21.07 55.26 17.96
CA ASN A 2 22.07 54.63 17.11
C ASN A 2 21.48 53.43 16.37
N ARG A 3 21.57 53.43 15.04
CA ARG A 3 21.04 52.37 14.16
C ARG A 3 21.52 50.97 14.57
N THR A 4 22.73 50.84 15.11
CA THR A 4 23.31 49.61 15.66
C THR A 4 22.54 49.02 16.84
N SER A 5 21.90 49.84 17.67
CA SER A 5 21.10 49.36 18.82
C SER A 5 19.76 48.75 18.38
N LEU A 6 19.16 49.27 17.30
CA LEU A 6 17.92 48.73 16.74
C LEU A 6 18.16 47.35 16.08
N TYR A 7 19.25 47.19 15.32
CA TYR A 7 19.57 45.90 14.71
C TYR A 7 19.83 44.80 15.74
N PHE A 8 20.52 45.13 16.84
CA PHE A 8 20.81 44.16 17.90
C PHE A 8 19.54 43.68 18.60
N VAL A 9 18.60 44.59 18.89
CA VAL A 9 17.30 44.24 19.49
C VAL A 9 16.47 43.36 18.55
N SER A 10 16.43 43.68 17.25
CA SER A 10 15.70 42.86 16.27
C SER A 10 16.27 41.45 16.14
N ILE A 11 17.59 41.27 16.19
CA ILE A 11 18.22 39.93 16.14
C ILE A 11 17.87 39.13 17.40
N VAL A 12 17.91 39.74 18.58
CA VAL A 12 17.56 39.06 19.84
C VAL A 12 16.09 38.64 19.86
N ILE A 13 15.18 39.48 19.36
CA ILE A 13 13.76 39.14 19.22
C ILE A 13 13.58 37.99 18.22
N LEU A 14 14.27 38.02 17.07
CA LEU A 14 14.19 36.95 16.08
C LEU A 14 14.65 35.61 16.65
N ILE A 15 15.81 35.59 17.33
CA ILE A 15 16.36 34.38 17.97
C ILE A 15 15.38 33.84 19.02
N SER A 16 14.79 34.73 19.83
CA SER A 16 13.83 34.36 20.88
C SER A 16 12.53 33.81 20.30
N LEU A 17 12.05 34.34 19.18
CA LEU A 17 10.87 33.82 18.49
C LEU A 17 11.16 32.48 17.82
N THR A 18 12.34 32.30 17.21
CA THR A 18 12.73 31.00 16.64
C THR A 18 12.95 29.93 17.69
N SER A 19 13.51 30.27 18.85
CA SER A 19 13.70 29.29 19.93
C SER A 19 12.36 28.86 20.53
N VAL A 20 11.43 29.80 20.76
CA VAL A 20 10.07 29.46 21.19
C VAL A 20 9.33 28.62 20.14
N PHE A 21 9.52 28.91 18.85
CA PHE A 21 8.94 28.11 17.77
C PHE A 21 9.49 26.68 17.73
N ILE A 22 10.80 26.49 17.95
CA ILE A 22 11.43 25.15 18.01
C ILE A 22 10.92 24.35 19.22
N PHE A 23 10.72 24.99 20.38
CA PHE A 23 10.16 24.33 21.57
C PHE A 23 8.65 24.01 21.47
N LEU A 24 7.92 24.65 20.55
CA LEU A 24 6.50 24.38 20.29
C LEU A 24 6.28 23.25 19.27
N VAL A 25 7.32 22.83 18.55
CA VAL A 25 7.29 21.60 17.76
C VAL A 25 7.64 20.47 18.72
N GLY A 26 6.63 19.78 19.25
CA GLY A 26 6.84 18.65 20.15
C GLY A 26 7.77 17.61 19.53
N ASP A 27 8.77 17.18 20.28
CA ASP A 27 9.70 16.15 19.85
C ASP A 27 8.94 14.82 19.64
N PRO A 28 9.29 14.03 18.62
CA PRO A 28 8.69 12.71 18.46
C PRO A 28 9.09 11.83 19.66
N GLU A 29 8.10 11.27 20.34
CA GLU A 29 8.35 10.34 21.45
C GLU A 29 8.29 8.91 20.93
N LYS A 30 9.19 8.05 21.44
CA LYS A 30 9.09 6.62 21.19
C LYS A 30 7.89 6.09 21.97
N SER A 31 6.83 5.74 21.27
CA SER A 31 5.64 5.15 21.87
C SER A 31 5.42 3.72 21.37
N SER A 32 4.65 2.98 22.14
CA SER A 32 4.25 1.59 21.88
C SER A 32 2.77 1.46 22.17
N ILE A 33 2.02 0.98 21.19
CA ILE A 33 0.57 0.78 21.29
C ILE A 33 0.31 -0.66 20.84
N SER A 34 -0.51 -1.39 21.60
CA SER A 34 -0.85 -2.78 21.30
C SER A 34 -2.36 -2.92 21.13
N SER A 35 -2.77 -3.84 20.28
CA SER A 35 -4.17 -4.26 20.15
C SER A 35 -4.70 -4.87 21.44
N ASP A 36 -6.02 -4.90 21.60
CA ASP A 36 -6.70 -5.45 22.78
C ASP A 36 -6.40 -6.94 23.01
N ASP A 37 -6.17 -7.69 21.94
CA ASP A 37 -5.79 -9.10 21.96
C ASP A 37 -4.27 -9.33 22.11
N GLN A 38 -3.49 -8.25 22.22
CA GLN A 38 -2.02 -8.24 22.35
C GLN A 38 -1.27 -8.86 21.16
N VAL A 39 -1.94 -9.14 20.04
CA VAL A 39 -1.33 -9.75 18.85
C VAL A 39 -0.55 -8.73 18.03
N LEU A 40 -1.10 -7.54 17.81
CA LEU A 40 -0.45 -6.49 17.01
C LEU A 40 0.09 -5.41 17.93
N THR A 41 1.39 -5.14 17.85
CA THR A 41 2.04 -4.03 18.52
C THR A 41 2.68 -3.09 17.50
N VAL A 42 2.37 -1.79 17.61
CA VAL A 42 2.94 -0.72 16.81
C VAL A 42 3.94 0.05 17.67
N THR A 43 5.17 0.19 17.17
CA THR A 43 6.23 0.96 17.84
C THR A 43 6.89 1.93 16.88
N GLY A 44 7.31 3.09 17.40
CA GLY A 44 8.05 4.07 16.61
C GLY A 44 8.08 5.45 17.22
N LEU A 45 8.68 6.38 16.49
CA LEU A 45 8.68 7.80 16.78
C LEU A 45 7.34 8.38 16.33
N ILE A 46 6.39 8.48 17.25
CA ILE A 46 5.04 8.99 16.98
C ILE A 46 4.99 10.41 17.53
N ARG A 47 4.64 11.38 16.70
CA ARG A 47 4.43 12.76 17.17
C ARG A 47 3.13 12.81 17.98
N GLU A 48 3.03 13.66 19.00
CA GLU A 48 1.78 13.84 19.77
C GLU A 48 0.55 14.16 18.88
N SER A 49 0.76 14.73 17.68
CA SER A 49 -0.32 15.01 16.73
C SER A 49 -0.75 13.81 15.87
N GLN A 50 -0.03 12.69 15.90
CA GLN A 50 -0.37 11.45 15.20
C GLN A 50 -1.05 10.51 16.19
N ASN A 51 -2.39 10.56 16.24
CA ASN A 51 -3.15 9.62 17.05
C ASN A 51 -3.20 8.26 16.35
N ILE A 52 -2.35 7.32 16.78
CA ILE A 52 -2.35 5.94 16.28
C ILE A 52 -3.39 5.13 17.06
N GLU A 53 -4.26 4.44 16.33
CA GLU A 53 -5.29 3.57 16.91
C GLU A 53 -5.22 2.20 16.23
N ILE A 54 -5.43 1.14 17.02
CA ILE A 54 -5.48 -0.24 16.52
C ILE A 54 -6.86 -0.81 16.85
N GLN A 55 -7.60 -1.20 15.83
CA GLN A 55 -8.89 -1.86 15.95
C GLN A 55 -8.78 -3.32 15.52
N THR A 56 -9.16 -4.24 16.41
CA THR A 56 -9.30 -5.67 16.09
C THR A 56 -10.65 -5.92 15.42
N LEU A 57 -10.62 -6.37 14.16
CA LEU A 57 -11.83 -6.62 13.35
C LEU A 57 -12.19 -8.11 13.28
N GLY A 58 -11.22 -8.99 13.58
CA GLY A 58 -11.38 -10.44 13.55
C GLY A 58 -10.10 -11.14 13.96
N SER A 59 -10.09 -12.47 13.90
CA SER A 59 -8.87 -13.24 14.14
C SER A 59 -7.82 -12.86 13.11
N PHE A 60 -6.70 -12.33 13.59
CA PHE A 60 -5.61 -11.85 12.74
C PHE A 60 -6.03 -10.84 11.66
N LEU A 61 -7.02 -9.98 11.95
CA LEU A 61 -7.46 -8.89 11.07
C LEU A 61 -7.54 -7.59 11.86
N TYR A 62 -6.74 -6.60 11.46
CA TYR A 62 -6.56 -5.35 12.18
C TYR A 62 -6.70 -4.15 11.25
N ARG A 63 -7.26 -3.06 11.78
CA ARG A 63 -7.19 -1.74 11.17
C ARG A 63 -6.30 -0.86 12.04
N VAL A 64 -5.28 -0.27 11.42
CA VAL A 64 -4.36 0.67 12.08
C VAL A 64 -4.57 2.04 11.46
N GLU A 65 -4.97 3.01 12.27
CA GLU A 65 -5.24 4.38 11.86
C GLU A 65 -4.07 5.31 12.24
N PRO A 66 -3.86 6.44 11.53
CA PRO A 66 -4.65 6.92 10.39
C PRO A 66 -4.35 6.16 9.09
N SER A 67 -5.40 5.77 8.38
CA SER A 67 -5.36 5.11 7.07
C SER A 67 -5.29 6.13 5.92
N GLY A 68 -4.71 5.71 4.79
CA GLY A 68 -4.69 6.51 3.55
C GLY A 68 -3.69 7.67 3.51
N GLY A 69 -2.84 7.83 4.53
CA GLY A 69 -1.76 8.82 4.56
C GLY A 69 -0.37 8.18 4.61
N VAL A 70 0.62 8.86 4.06
CA VAL A 70 2.04 8.48 4.17
C VAL A 70 2.65 9.17 5.39
N LEU A 71 3.14 8.38 6.33
CA LEU A 71 3.87 8.85 7.51
C LEU A 71 5.22 9.44 7.09
N THR A 72 5.73 10.41 7.85
CA THR A 72 7.08 10.97 7.61
C THR A 72 8.18 9.96 7.92
N GLU A 73 7.96 9.10 8.91
CA GLU A 73 8.86 8.03 9.32
C GLU A 73 8.09 6.71 9.40
N PRO A 74 8.75 5.57 9.11
CA PRO A 74 8.06 4.30 9.14
C PRO A 74 7.84 3.85 10.58
N LEU A 75 6.68 3.27 10.85
CA LEU A 75 6.41 2.59 12.12
C LEU A 75 6.74 1.10 11.97
N GLN A 76 7.18 0.50 13.07
CA GLN A 76 7.37 -0.94 13.17
C GLN A 76 6.09 -1.58 13.69
N LEU A 77 5.54 -2.51 12.91
CA LEU A 77 4.40 -3.34 13.28
C LEU A 77 4.92 -4.74 13.57
N THR A 78 4.66 -5.25 14.77
CA THR A 78 5.04 -6.58 15.21
C THR A 78 3.78 -7.40 15.50
N PHE A 79 3.65 -8.54 14.83
CA PHE A 79 2.55 -9.47 14.97
C PHE A 79 3.02 -10.70 15.74
N ASP A 80 2.39 -11.00 16.87
CA ASP A 80 2.60 -12.21 17.67
C ASP A 80 1.86 -13.40 17.03
N LEU A 81 2.58 -14.50 16.83
CA LEU A 81 2.10 -15.74 16.22
C LEU A 81 2.02 -16.90 17.21
N THR A 82 2.30 -16.69 18.49
CA THR A 82 2.28 -17.75 19.53
C THR A 82 0.91 -18.44 19.63
N GLY A 83 -0.18 -17.70 19.41
CA GLY A 83 -1.54 -18.26 19.35
C GLY A 83 -1.85 -19.08 18.09
N ALA A 84 -0.95 -19.13 17.12
CA ALA A 84 -1.11 -19.80 15.83
C ALA A 84 0.03 -20.81 15.54
N GLN A 85 0.68 -21.36 16.58
CA GLN A 85 1.81 -22.28 16.44
C GLN A 85 1.43 -23.67 15.88
N ASP A 86 0.16 -24.08 15.93
CA ASP A 86 -0.30 -25.40 15.46
C ASP A 86 -0.67 -25.44 13.96
N ARG A 87 -0.10 -24.55 13.13
CA ARG A 87 -0.37 -24.48 11.68
C ARG A 87 0.58 -25.39 10.91
N ASP A 88 0.09 -26.01 9.84
CA ASP A 88 0.87 -26.84 8.91
C ASP A 88 1.29 -26.11 7.62
N PHE A 89 1.10 -24.80 7.58
CA PHE A 89 1.40 -23.93 6.45
C PHE A 89 2.19 -22.69 6.88
N ASP A 90 2.96 -22.14 5.94
CA ASP A 90 3.68 -20.87 6.12
C ASP A 90 2.71 -19.69 6.13
N VAL A 91 3.06 -18.62 6.85
CA VAL A 91 2.23 -17.41 6.91
C VAL A 91 3.00 -16.14 6.59
N ALA A 92 2.28 -15.12 6.12
CA ALA A 92 2.82 -13.79 5.88
C ALA A 92 1.84 -12.71 6.37
N ILE A 93 2.33 -11.48 6.48
CA ILE A 93 1.49 -10.30 6.71
C ILE A 93 1.04 -9.76 5.37
N TYR A 94 -0.26 -9.52 5.27
CA TYR A 94 -0.93 -8.90 4.14
C TYR A 94 -1.41 -7.50 4.54
N TRP A 95 -1.31 -6.54 3.62
CA TRP A 95 -1.88 -5.21 3.72
C TRP A 95 -2.91 -5.01 2.61
N TYR A 96 -4.05 -4.40 2.90
CA TYR A 96 -5.10 -4.18 1.89
C TYR A 96 -4.91 -2.84 1.18
N ASP A 97 -4.67 -2.91 -0.13
CA ASP A 97 -4.64 -1.75 -1.02
C ASP A 97 -6.08 -1.38 -1.43
N GLU A 98 -6.62 -0.31 -0.86
CA GLU A 98 -7.97 0.18 -1.15
C GLU A 98 -8.10 0.77 -2.57
N GLU A 99 -6.98 1.12 -3.24
CA GLU A 99 -7.01 1.64 -4.61
C GLU A 99 -7.33 0.52 -5.60
N VAL A 100 -6.67 -0.64 -5.47
CA VAL A 100 -6.93 -1.80 -6.34
C VAL A 100 -7.85 -2.85 -5.73
N LEU A 101 -8.27 -2.67 -4.48
CA LEU A 101 -9.14 -3.59 -3.72
C LEU A 101 -8.54 -5.00 -3.60
N MET A 102 -7.24 -5.08 -3.30
CA MET A 102 -6.50 -6.34 -3.19
C MET A 102 -5.63 -6.38 -1.94
N TRP A 103 -5.40 -7.57 -1.41
CA TRP A 103 -4.40 -7.84 -0.38
C TRP A 103 -3.01 -7.99 -0.99
N GLU A 104 -2.03 -7.25 -0.49
CA GLU A 104 -0.63 -7.32 -0.90
C GLU A 104 0.22 -7.92 0.22
N ILE A 105 1.11 -8.85 -0.13
CA ILE A 105 2.07 -9.43 0.80
C ILE A 105 3.14 -8.38 1.15
N VAL A 106 3.31 -8.08 2.44
CA VAL A 106 4.25 -7.06 2.93
C VAL A 106 5.34 -7.63 3.85
N SER A 107 5.39 -8.94 4.03
CA SER A 107 6.47 -9.64 4.74
C SER A 107 6.95 -10.86 3.96
N ALA A 108 8.14 -11.35 4.27
CA ALA A 108 8.52 -12.70 3.89
C ALA A 108 7.62 -13.74 4.59
N PRO A 109 7.39 -14.92 3.99
CA PRO A 109 6.73 -16.02 4.67
C PRO A 109 7.58 -16.53 5.83
N VAL A 110 6.93 -17.00 6.88
CA VAL A 110 7.55 -17.65 8.03
C VAL A 110 6.88 -18.98 8.34
N ASP A 111 7.68 -19.93 8.80
CA ASP A 111 7.21 -21.24 9.24
C ASP A 111 6.57 -21.18 10.64
N GLN A 112 6.06 -22.33 11.09
CA GLN A 112 5.46 -22.51 12.43
C GLN A 112 6.42 -22.28 13.60
N ALA A 113 7.75 -22.29 13.39
CA ALA A 113 8.72 -22.11 14.48
C ALA A 113 8.90 -20.64 14.86
N GLN A 114 8.46 -19.71 14.01
CA GLN A 114 8.53 -18.28 14.28
C GLN A 114 7.38 -17.82 15.20
N GLU A 115 7.74 -17.15 16.29
CA GLU A 115 6.79 -16.62 17.27
C GLU A 115 6.27 -15.23 16.91
N SER A 116 6.90 -14.51 15.97
CA SER A 116 6.43 -13.20 15.55
C SER A 116 6.94 -12.80 14.16
N ILE A 117 6.24 -11.86 13.51
CA ILE A 117 6.70 -11.19 12.29
C ILE A 117 6.73 -9.69 12.52
N SER A 118 7.83 -9.03 12.12
CA SER A 118 7.95 -7.57 12.16
C SER A 118 8.08 -6.97 10.76
N ILE A 119 7.33 -5.90 10.49
CA ILE A 119 7.43 -5.11 9.25
C ILE A 119 7.58 -3.63 9.58
N GLN A 120 8.16 -2.87 8.64
CA GLN A 120 8.21 -1.41 8.70
C GLN A 120 7.32 -0.82 7.60
N ARG A 121 6.47 0.14 7.96
CA ARG A 121 5.50 0.72 7.03
C ARG A 121 5.41 2.23 7.20
N TYR A 122 5.35 2.93 6.06
CA TYR A 122 4.98 4.34 5.97
C TYR A 122 3.47 4.53 5.80
N GLU A 123 2.77 3.50 5.32
CA GLU A 123 1.33 3.52 5.08
C GLU A 123 0.66 2.52 6.01
N LEU A 124 -0.28 3.03 6.80
CA LEU A 124 -1.14 2.23 7.68
C LEU A 124 -2.46 1.92 6.98
N GLY A 125 -3.32 1.15 7.63
CA GLY A 125 -4.58 0.70 7.06
C GLY A 125 -4.97 -0.68 7.57
N LEU A 126 -5.51 -1.51 6.68
CA LEU A 126 -5.95 -2.86 7.01
C LEU A 126 -4.81 -3.86 6.86
N PHE A 127 -4.58 -4.65 7.90
CA PHE A 127 -3.57 -5.71 7.94
C PHE A 127 -4.17 -7.04 8.35
N SER A 128 -3.62 -8.12 7.82
CA SER A 128 -4.02 -9.46 8.20
C SER A 128 -2.85 -10.45 8.18
N VAL A 129 -2.84 -11.42 9.08
CA VAL A 129 -1.91 -12.58 9.01
C VAL A 129 -2.66 -13.74 8.38
N ARG A 130 -2.12 -14.28 7.28
CA ARG A 130 -2.78 -15.34 6.49
C ARG A 130 -1.78 -16.37 6.00
N GLU A 131 -2.29 -17.51 5.54
CA GLU A 131 -1.50 -18.49 4.79
C GLU A 131 -0.80 -17.82 3.61
N TYR A 132 0.49 -18.10 3.48
CA TYR A 132 1.28 -17.68 2.34
C TYR A 132 1.06 -18.63 1.18
N VAL A 133 0.69 -18.08 0.03
CA VAL A 133 0.50 -18.84 -1.21
C VAL A 133 1.47 -18.29 -2.25
N ASP A 134 2.41 -19.14 -2.68
CA ASP A 134 3.30 -18.83 -3.79
C ASP A 134 2.58 -19.13 -5.11
N ILE A 135 2.27 -18.08 -5.88
CA ILE A 135 1.59 -18.18 -7.16
C ILE A 135 2.41 -17.51 -8.24
N ASN A 136 2.70 -18.29 -9.28
CA ASN A 136 3.29 -17.81 -10.52
C ASN A 136 2.18 -17.66 -11.57
N ALA A 137 1.77 -16.40 -11.80
CA ALA A 137 0.81 -16.07 -12.84
C ALA A 137 1.40 -16.29 -14.24
N PRO A 138 0.62 -16.81 -15.21
CA PRO A 138 1.04 -16.83 -16.61
C PRO A 138 1.02 -15.42 -17.23
N ASP A 139 1.60 -15.28 -18.42
CA ASP A 139 1.53 -14.03 -19.18
C ASP A 139 0.13 -13.83 -19.77
N PHE A 140 -0.65 -12.93 -19.16
CA PHE A 140 -2.03 -12.61 -19.55
C PHE A 140 -2.14 -11.57 -20.68
N ILE A 141 -1.35 -11.71 -21.74
CA ILE A 141 -1.24 -10.69 -22.82
C ILE A 141 -2.62 -10.32 -23.39
N SER A 142 -3.44 -11.32 -23.73
CA SER A 142 -4.79 -11.09 -24.29
C SER A 142 -5.73 -10.38 -23.32
N THR A 143 -5.60 -10.68 -22.03
CA THR A 143 -6.44 -10.12 -20.96
C THR A 143 -6.06 -8.66 -20.69
N TYR A 144 -4.77 -8.31 -20.79
CA TYR A 144 -4.32 -6.92 -20.77
C TYR A 144 -4.85 -6.14 -21.98
N ASP A 145 -4.79 -6.71 -23.19
CA ASP A 145 -5.33 -6.06 -24.39
C ASP A 145 -6.84 -5.81 -24.28
N GLU A 146 -7.59 -6.76 -23.73
CA GLU A 146 -9.02 -6.61 -23.46
C GLU A 146 -9.28 -5.51 -22.43
N LEU A 147 -8.53 -5.49 -21.33
CA LEU A 147 -8.68 -4.47 -20.30
C LEU A 147 -8.33 -3.07 -20.83
N LEU A 148 -7.32 -2.93 -21.68
CA LEU A 148 -6.96 -1.66 -22.34
C LEU A 148 -8.09 -1.16 -23.26
N GLN A 149 -8.84 -2.06 -23.90
CA GLN A 149 -10.02 -1.67 -24.69
C GLN A 149 -11.19 -1.15 -23.83
N MET A 150 -11.17 -1.41 -22.52
CA MET A 150 -12.14 -0.86 -21.57
C MET A 150 -11.75 0.52 -21.04
N ALA A 151 -10.59 1.06 -21.42
CA ALA A 151 -10.14 2.37 -20.96
C ALA A 151 -11.08 3.49 -21.48
N PRO A 152 -11.49 4.44 -20.63
CA PRO A 152 -12.17 5.64 -21.07
C PRO A 152 -11.39 6.38 -22.16
N SER A 153 -12.10 7.01 -23.11
CA SER A 153 -11.46 7.71 -24.25
C SER A 153 -10.56 8.88 -23.84
N ASP A 154 -10.75 9.39 -22.64
CA ASP A 154 -10.03 10.50 -22.02
C ASP A 154 -8.95 10.07 -21.03
N THR A 155 -8.56 8.79 -21.09
CA THR A 155 -7.44 8.23 -20.33
C THR A 155 -6.11 8.79 -20.83
N VAL A 156 -5.27 9.24 -19.89
CA VAL A 156 -3.91 9.76 -20.14
C VAL A 156 -2.81 8.89 -19.50
N GLY A 157 -3.20 7.95 -18.66
CA GLY A 157 -2.30 7.01 -18.00
C GLY A 157 -3.09 5.88 -17.34
N TYR A 158 -2.42 4.80 -16.97
CA TYR A 158 -3.05 3.69 -16.29
C TYR A 158 -2.12 2.94 -15.35
N ARG A 159 -2.73 2.21 -14.41
CA ARG A 159 -2.08 1.18 -13.59
C ARG A 159 -3.02 -0.02 -13.51
N ILE A 160 -2.53 -1.19 -13.93
CA ILE A 160 -3.26 -2.45 -13.87
C ILE A 160 -2.61 -3.32 -12.80
N GLY A 161 -3.40 -3.73 -11.81
CA GLY A 161 -3.02 -4.74 -10.83
C GLY A 161 -3.65 -6.09 -11.17
N VAL A 162 -2.92 -7.16 -10.94
CA VAL A 162 -3.42 -8.54 -11.06
C VAL A 162 -3.41 -9.19 -9.69
N GLY A 163 -4.53 -9.80 -9.33
CA GLY A 163 -4.64 -10.65 -8.14
C GLY A 163 -5.29 -11.98 -8.47
N PHE A 164 -5.08 -12.98 -7.64
CA PHE A 164 -5.85 -14.22 -7.65
C PHE A 164 -6.92 -14.18 -6.56
N LEU A 165 -8.02 -14.90 -6.76
CA LEU A 165 -9.04 -15.08 -5.73
C LEU A 165 -8.65 -16.27 -4.85
N SER A 166 -8.46 -16.03 -3.56
CA SER A 166 -8.29 -17.10 -2.57
C SER A 166 -9.62 -17.78 -2.25
N ASP A 167 -9.57 -18.91 -1.54
CA ASP A 167 -10.75 -19.71 -1.19
C ASP A 167 -11.83 -18.95 -0.40
N ASP A 168 -11.43 -17.90 0.33
CA ASP A 168 -12.34 -17.00 1.05
C ASP A 168 -13.01 -15.94 0.15
N GLY A 169 -12.71 -15.95 -1.16
CA GLY A 169 -13.19 -15.01 -2.16
C GLY A 169 -12.48 -13.67 -2.16
N SER A 170 -11.46 -13.46 -1.32
CA SER A 170 -10.67 -12.23 -1.31
C SER A 170 -9.63 -12.23 -2.43
N ALA A 171 -9.36 -11.04 -2.99
CA ALA A 171 -8.35 -10.89 -4.02
C ALA A 171 -6.97 -10.65 -3.38
N VAL A 172 -5.99 -11.49 -3.73
CA VAL A 172 -4.60 -11.36 -3.31
C VAL A 172 -3.76 -10.97 -4.52
N LYS A 173 -3.08 -9.83 -4.44
CA LYS A 173 -2.25 -9.28 -5.51
C LYS A 173 -1.06 -10.21 -5.78
N VAL A 174 -0.84 -10.54 -7.05
CA VAL A 174 0.34 -11.28 -7.47
C VAL A 174 1.54 -10.33 -7.46
N PRO A 175 2.64 -10.65 -6.75
CA PRO A 175 3.81 -9.79 -6.72
C PRO A 175 4.41 -9.55 -8.10
N GLY A 176 4.82 -8.32 -8.40
CA GLY A 176 5.55 -7.97 -9.62
C GLY A 176 4.73 -7.93 -10.91
N THR A 177 3.41 -8.17 -10.88
CA THR A 177 2.53 -8.17 -12.07
C THR A 177 1.80 -6.84 -12.29
N THR A 178 2.23 -5.77 -11.62
CA THR A 178 1.65 -4.44 -11.86
C THR A 178 2.16 -3.86 -13.16
N GLN A 179 1.25 -3.56 -14.08
CA GLN A 179 1.57 -2.90 -15.34
C GLN A 179 1.19 -1.43 -15.28
N THR A 180 2.09 -0.54 -15.66
CA THR A 180 1.82 0.89 -15.80
C THR A 180 2.09 1.34 -17.22
N GLY A 181 1.32 2.30 -17.68
CA GLY A 181 1.50 2.88 -19.01
C GLY A 181 0.71 4.17 -19.18
N GLY A 182 0.76 4.70 -20.38
CA GLY A 182 0.05 5.93 -20.72
C GLY A 182 0.29 6.35 -22.15
N CYS A 183 -0.06 7.59 -22.47
CA CYS A 183 0.05 8.08 -23.83
C CYS A 183 1.52 8.11 -24.29
N GLY A 184 1.85 7.31 -25.31
CA GLY A 184 3.23 7.19 -25.79
C GLY A 184 4.18 6.59 -24.74
N GLY A 185 3.67 5.76 -23.83
CA GLY A 185 4.43 5.15 -22.73
C GLY A 185 4.64 6.05 -21.52
N VAL A 186 4.17 7.31 -21.55
CA VAL A 186 4.31 8.27 -20.45
C VAL A 186 3.08 8.25 -19.55
N VAL A 187 3.27 7.92 -18.27
CA VAL A 187 2.19 7.98 -17.27
C VAL A 187 1.95 9.43 -16.88
N LEU A 188 0.79 9.96 -17.24
CA LEU A 188 0.34 11.27 -16.79
C LEU A 188 -0.71 11.12 -15.69
N ASN A 189 -0.60 11.97 -14.66
CA ASN A 189 -1.63 12.07 -13.64
C ASN A 189 -2.81 12.84 -14.24
N GLY A 190 -3.94 12.15 -14.38
CA GLY A 190 -5.23 12.74 -14.74
C GLY A 190 -5.79 13.60 -13.61
N ASN A 191 -6.97 14.17 -13.82
CA ASN A 191 -7.71 14.88 -12.78
C ASN A 191 -8.68 13.97 -12.01
N THR A 192 -8.98 12.79 -12.57
CA THR A 192 -9.91 11.80 -12.00
C THR A 192 -9.32 10.39 -12.17
N ILE A 193 -9.71 9.47 -11.30
CA ILE A 193 -9.38 8.05 -11.43
C ILE A 193 -10.67 7.28 -11.68
N GLU A 194 -10.72 6.54 -12.78
CA GLU A 194 -11.77 5.56 -13.05
C GLU A 194 -11.24 4.13 -12.88
N LYS A 195 -12.15 3.19 -12.64
CA LYS A 195 -11.78 1.79 -12.38
C LYS A 195 -12.54 0.85 -13.30
N SER A 196 -11.82 -0.07 -13.94
CA SER A 196 -12.39 -1.23 -14.65
C SER A 196 -11.91 -2.52 -13.99
N GLN A 197 -12.72 -3.57 -14.11
CA GLN A 197 -12.37 -4.89 -13.62
C GLN A 197 -12.67 -5.95 -14.67
N LEU A 198 -11.77 -6.92 -14.79
CA LEU A 198 -11.94 -8.10 -15.61
C LEU A 198 -11.58 -9.34 -14.77
N LYS A 199 -12.20 -10.46 -15.07
CA LYS A 199 -11.86 -11.75 -14.46
C LYS A 199 -11.47 -12.72 -15.56
N ASP A 200 -10.46 -13.52 -15.28
CA ASP A 200 -10.00 -14.58 -16.16
C ASP A 200 -9.55 -15.76 -15.31
N SER A 201 -9.54 -16.96 -15.85
CA SER A 201 -9.16 -18.17 -15.12
C SER A 201 -8.01 -18.85 -15.83
N ALA A 202 -7.00 -19.26 -15.08
CA ALA A 202 -5.86 -19.97 -15.64
C ALA A 202 -5.50 -21.18 -14.78
N ARG A 203 -4.95 -22.20 -15.45
CA ARG A 203 -4.37 -23.35 -14.76
C ARG A 203 -2.93 -23.06 -14.41
N ILE A 204 -2.61 -23.08 -13.13
CA ILE A 204 -1.28 -22.86 -12.59
C ILE A 204 -0.87 -24.01 -11.68
N PHE A 205 0.43 -24.17 -11.46
CA PHE A 205 0.92 -25.10 -10.46
C PHE A 205 0.98 -24.39 -9.10
N VAL A 206 0.18 -24.86 -8.15
CA VAL A 206 0.27 -24.50 -6.74
C VAL A 206 0.85 -25.71 -6.01
N ASN A 207 2.04 -25.59 -5.44
CA ASN A 207 2.74 -26.70 -4.76
C ASN A 207 2.81 -27.98 -5.63
N ASP A 208 3.20 -27.85 -6.90
CA ASP A 208 3.29 -28.92 -7.90
C ASP A 208 1.96 -29.60 -8.31
N VAL A 209 0.81 -29.04 -7.92
CA VAL A 209 -0.52 -29.48 -8.36
C VAL A 209 -1.12 -28.48 -9.34
N GLU A 210 -1.45 -28.92 -10.56
CA GLU A 210 -2.14 -28.09 -11.54
C GLU A 210 -3.57 -27.82 -11.07
N THR A 211 -3.86 -26.55 -10.79
CA THR A 211 -5.13 -26.07 -10.23
C THR A 211 -5.64 -24.92 -11.08
N GLU A 212 -6.95 -24.90 -11.35
CA GLU A 212 -7.61 -23.76 -11.98
C GLU A 212 -7.82 -22.67 -10.94
N VAL A 213 -7.26 -21.49 -11.20
CA VAL A 213 -7.29 -20.35 -10.30
C VAL A 213 -7.92 -19.16 -11.03
N ASP A 214 -8.85 -18.51 -10.37
CA ASP A 214 -9.48 -17.28 -10.86
C ASP A 214 -8.59 -16.07 -10.55
N PHE A 215 -8.33 -15.28 -11.57
CA PHE A 215 -7.61 -14.03 -11.50
C PHE A 215 -8.57 -12.85 -11.70
N ILE A 216 -8.30 -11.77 -10.97
CA ILE A 216 -8.97 -10.49 -11.11
C ILE A 216 -7.95 -9.43 -11.52
N PHE A 217 -8.29 -8.71 -12.57
CA PHE A 217 -7.53 -7.61 -13.11
C PHE A 217 -8.26 -6.33 -12.76
N VAL A 218 -7.57 -5.40 -12.11
CA VAL A 218 -8.13 -4.09 -11.76
C VAL A 218 -7.32 -3.03 -12.47
N GLY A 219 -7.95 -2.40 -13.46
CA GLY A 219 -7.39 -1.26 -14.19
C GLY A 219 -7.81 0.04 -13.51
N LEU A 220 -6.82 0.85 -13.14
CA LEU A 220 -7.00 2.24 -12.72
C LEU A 220 -6.64 3.14 -13.89
N TRP A 221 -7.59 3.95 -14.33
CA TRP A 221 -7.47 4.87 -15.45
C TRP A 221 -7.29 6.29 -14.93
N PHE A 222 -6.16 6.91 -15.23
CA PHE A 222 -5.93 8.31 -14.97
C PHE A 222 -6.58 9.12 -16.10
N VAL A 223 -7.71 9.74 -15.80
CA VAL A 223 -8.57 10.41 -16.78
C VAL A 223 -8.40 11.92 -16.71
N ASN A 224 -8.40 12.60 -17.87
CA ASN A 224 -8.36 14.05 -17.95
C ASN A 224 -9.57 14.58 -18.74
N GLY A 225 -10.45 15.34 -18.08
CA GLY A 225 -11.65 15.91 -18.71
C GLY A 225 -11.40 16.88 -19.88
N ASN A 226 -10.13 17.22 -20.18
CA ASN A 226 -9.74 17.99 -21.36
C ASN A 226 -9.36 17.13 -22.58
N GLY A 227 -9.44 15.79 -22.47
CA GLY A 227 -9.13 14.83 -23.52
C GLY A 227 -8.08 13.79 -23.10
N GLY A 228 -8.03 12.68 -23.84
CA GLY A 228 -7.09 11.59 -23.63
C GLY A 228 -5.79 11.79 -24.42
N CYS A 229 -5.21 10.69 -24.89
CA CYS A 229 -4.03 10.75 -25.74
C CYS A 229 -4.27 11.62 -26.99
N VAL A 230 -3.35 12.57 -27.23
CA VAL A 230 -3.35 13.47 -28.38
C VAL A 230 -2.35 13.00 -29.43
N ASP A 231 -2.45 13.51 -30.66
CA ASP A 231 -1.41 13.39 -31.70
C ASP A 231 -1.01 11.94 -32.06
N GLU A 232 -1.99 11.08 -32.36
CA GLU A 232 -1.80 9.66 -32.74
C GLU A 232 -1.19 8.77 -31.65
N LEU A 233 -0.91 9.30 -30.47
CA LEU A 233 -0.43 8.52 -29.33
C LEU A 233 -1.51 7.56 -28.86
N ILE A 234 -1.11 6.32 -28.60
CA ILE A 234 -1.95 5.29 -28.00
C ILE A 234 -1.52 5.06 -26.55
N LEU A 235 -2.41 4.46 -25.76
CA LEU A 235 -2.06 3.93 -24.45
C LEU A 235 -1.14 2.73 -24.66
N GLU A 236 0.07 2.83 -24.12
CA GLU A 236 1.03 1.73 -24.18
C GLU A 236 1.84 1.65 -22.87
N PRO A 237 2.40 0.48 -22.56
CA PRO A 237 3.21 0.27 -21.36
C PRO A 237 4.43 1.19 -21.28
N THR A 238 4.79 1.61 -20.07
CA THR A 238 6.01 2.38 -19.82
C THR A 238 7.25 1.49 -19.92
N GLY A 239 8.27 1.95 -20.66
CA GLY A 239 9.59 1.32 -20.67
C GLY A 239 9.83 0.29 -21.78
N MET A 240 9.10 0.38 -22.90
CA MET A 240 9.50 -0.23 -24.18
C MET A 240 10.50 0.64 -24.94
#